data_AF-A0A7J5ZJF3-F1
#
_entry.id   AF-A0A7J5ZJF3-F1
#
_cell.length_a   1.000
_cell.length_b   1.000
_cell.length_c   1.000
_cell.angle_alpha   90.00
_cell.angle_beta   90.00
_cell.angle_gamma   90.00
#
_symmetry.space_group_name_H-M   'P 1'
#
loop_
_entity.id
_entity.type
_entity.pdbx_description
1 polymer ?
#
loop_
_entity_poly.entity_id
_entity_poly.type
_entity_poly.pdbx_seq_one_letter_code
_entity_poly.pdbx_strand_id
1 'polypeptide(L)'
;MWTIGSTFGTLQKVDLKKKLVKLAKDKQCTAIGEWIQSILNHLYWCAVSTPDGNGEMIAEKWLSLNNHIVNIHTKHGRVFEKCAHGRLPAAQNRKKKWLKADSVPALKLNKVVSQKAFVRDVKKMSPSQQTYGVEVYHSIVNQFAPKMYAYSYTGMYCRLYACAKTMSMRNLSMSQIHSAVGGKNQQERGCCAV
;
A
#
# COMPACT_ATOMS: atom_id res chain seq x y z
N MET A 1 25.17 -5.22 -10.82
CA MET A 1 23.91 -5.77 -11.37
C MET A 1 22.78 -5.19 -10.53
N TRP A 2 21.99 -4.27 -11.10
CA TRP A 2 20.99 -3.47 -10.37
C TRP A 2 19.70 -4.26 -10.20
N THR A 3 19.34 -4.65 -8.97
CA THR A 3 18.00 -5.14 -8.63
C THR A 3 17.08 -3.94 -8.38
N ILE A 4 16.38 -3.51 -9.43
CA ILE A 4 15.27 -2.57 -9.36
C ILE A 4 14.09 -3.32 -8.74
N GLY A 5 14.03 -3.35 -7.42
CA GLY A 5 12.97 -4.07 -6.71
C GLY A 5 12.63 -3.42 -5.39
N SER A 6 12.19 -2.15 -5.39
CA SER A 6 11.63 -1.55 -4.16
C SER A 6 10.88 -0.23 -4.36
N THR A 7 11.22 0.59 -5.37
CA THR A 7 10.50 1.85 -5.62
C THR A 7 9.06 1.69 -6.13
N PHE A 8 8.67 0.47 -6.50
CA PHE A 8 7.45 0.20 -7.26
C PHE A 8 6.16 0.42 -6.46
N GLY A 9 6.10 0.02 -5.18
CA GLY A 9 4.88 0.14 -4.36
C GLY A 9 4.53 1.59 -4.00
N THR A 10 5.51 2.39 -3.62
CA THR A 10 5.32 3.81 -3.29
C THR A 10 5.01 4.65 -4.53
N LEU A 11 5.66 4.37 -5.68
CA LEU A 11 5.32 5.02 -6.95
C LEU A 11 3.88 4.71 -7.38
N GLN A 12 3.46 3.44 -7.32
CA GLN A 12 2.09 3.04 -7.69
C GLN A 12 1.03 3.78 -6.86
N LYS A 13 1.24 3.95 -5.55
CA LYS A 13 0.31 4.71 -4.68
C LYS A 13 0.22 6.16 -5.13
N VAL A 14 1.35 6.81 -5.37
CA VAL A 14 1.42 8.23 -5.73
C VAL A 14 0.74 8.46 -7.09
N ASP A 15 1.00 7.61 -8.07
CA ASP A 15 0.41 7.74 -9.40
C ASP A 15 -1.08 7.40 -9.43
N LEU A 16 -1.52 6.38 -8.68
CA LEU A 16 -2.94 6.09 -8.49
C LEU A 16 -3.65 7.27 -7.82
N LYS A 17 -3.09 7.83 -6.75
CA LYS A 17 -3.67 9.01 -6.06
C LYS A 17 -3.85 10.17 -7.02
N LYS A 18 -2.84 10.49 -7.85
CA LYS A 18 -2.92 11.56 -8.86
C LYS A 18 -4.06 11.30 -9.86
N LYS A 19 -4.18 10.06 -10.38
CA LYS A 19 -5.26 9.67 -11.30
C LYS A 19 -6.64 9.83 -10.65
N LEU A 20 -6.80 9.39 -9.40
CA LEU A 20 -8.05 9.51 -8.65
C LEU A 20 -8.42 10.96 -8.34
N VAL A 21 -7.45 11.80 -7.94
CA VAL A 21 -7.68 13.23 -7.72
C VAL A 21 -8.09 13.92 -9.01
N LYS A 22 -7.46 13.59 -10.15
CA LYS A 22 -7.88 14.13 -11.45
C LYS A 22 -9.32 13.72 -11.80
N LEU A 23 -9.69 12.47 -11.50
CA LEU A 23 -11.03 11.96 -11.73
C LEU A 23 -12.07 12.64 -10.81
N ALA A 24 -11.73 12.88 -9.55
CA ALA A 24 -12.62 13.55 -8.59
C ALA A 24 -12.87 15.03 -8.90
N LYS A 25 -12.02 15.67 -9.72
CA LYS A 25 -12.22 17.06 -10.19
C LYS A 25 -13.31 17.18 -11.27
N ASP A 26 -13.68 16.09 -11.92
CA ASP A 26 -14.80 16.07 -12.87
C ASP A 26 -16.12 16.22 -12.08
N LYS A 27 -16.98 17.15 -12.51
CA LYS A 27 -18.27 17.45 -11.87
C LYS A 27 -19.14 16.21 -11.68
N GLN A 28 -19.05 15.25 -12.61
CA GLN A 28 -19.82 14.00 -12.56
C GLN A 28 -19.19 12.93 -11.65
N CYS A 29 -18.04 13.18 -11.04
CA CYS A 29 -17.22 12.19 -10.33
C CYS A 29 -16.72 12.67 -8.96
N THR A 30 -17.26 13.78 -8.45
CA THR A 30 -16.88 14.36 -7.16
C THR A 30 -16.99 13.39 -5.99
N ALA A 31 -17.97 12.48 -6.04
CA ALA A 31 -18.17 11.43 -5.04
C ALA A 31 -16.94 10.52 -4.85
N ILE A 32 -16.10 10.34 -5.89
CA ILE A 32 -14.86 9.54 -5.78
C ILE A 32 -13.86 10.19 -4.82
N GLY A 33 -13.92 11.51 -4.63
CA GLY A 33 -13.05 12.25 -3.70
C GLY A 33 -13.08 11.69 -2.28
N GLU A 34 -14.26 11.32 -1.78
CA GLU A 34 -14.44 10.74 -0.44
C GLU A 34 -13.87 9.30 -0.34
N TRP A 35 -13.73 8.62 -1.47
CA TRP A 35 -13.24 7.25 -1.56
C TRP A 35 -11.73 7.15 -1.75
N ILE A 36 -11.03 8.23 -2.14
CA ILE A 36 -9.60 8.18 -2.50
C ILE A 36 -8.76 7.51 -1.42
N GLN A 37 -8.89 7.95 -0.16
CA GLN A 37 -8.08 7.40 0.92
C GLN A 37 -8.42 5.93 1.19
N SER A 38 -9.70 5.56 1.12
CA SER A 38 -10.15 4.17 1.28
C SER A 38 -9.60 3.26 0.18
N ILE A 39 -9.60 3.72 -1.07
CA ILE A 39 -9.04 3.02 -2.23
C ILE A 39 -7.54 2.80 -2.06
N LEU A 40 -6.80 3.83 -1.62
CA LEU A 40 -5.37 3.72 -1.38
C LEU A 40 -5.06 2.75 -0.24
N ASN A 41 -5.83 2.77 0.84
CA ASN A 41 -5.66 1.84 1.97
C ASN A 41 -5.94 0.39 1.53
N HIS A 42 -6.99 0.19 0.72
CA HIS A 42 -7.35 -1.11 0.15
C HIS A 42 -6.21 -1.69 -0.69
N LEU A 43 -5.54 -0.87 -1.51
CA LEU A 43 -4.39 -1.29 -2.30
C LEU A 43 -3.29 -1.92 -1.42
N TYR A 44 -2.93 -1.27 -0.32
CA TYR A 44 -1.95 -1.81 0.63
C TYR A 44 -2.46 -3.07 1.32
N TRP A 45 -3.71 -3.06 1.74
CA TRP A 45 -4.32 -4.21 2.40
C TRP A 45 -4.34 -5.44 1.50
N CYS A 46 -4.52 -5.30 0.18
CA CYS A 46 -4.48 -6.41 -0.77
C CYS A 46 -3.17 -7.19 -0.69
N ALA A 47 -2.03 -6.50 -0.65
CA ALA A 47 -0.71 -7.13 -0.51
C ALA A 47 -0.50 -7.69 0.90
N VAL A 48 -0.74 -6.88 1.93
CA VAL A 48 -0.45 -7.25 3.32
C VAL A 48 -1.30 -8.42 3.82
N SER A 49 -2.55 -8.51 3.36
CA SER A 49 -3.45 -9.61 3.73
C SER A 49 -3.17 -10.91 2.96
N THR A 50 -2.13 -10.96 2.12
CA THR A 50 -1.76 -12.11 1.30
C THR A 50 -0.30 -12.52 1.62
N PRO A 51 -0.04 -13.17 2.77
CA PRO A 51 1.33 -13.39 3.27
C PRO A 51 2.19 -14.27 2.36
N ASP A 52 1.57 -15.17 1.59
CA ASP A 52 2.19 -16.05 0.60
C ASP A 52 2.61 -15.32 -0.68
N GLY A 53 2.24 -14.04 -0.84
CA GLY A 53 2.59 -13.25 -2.02
C GLY A 53 1.93 -13.72 -3.30
N ASN A 54 0.83 -14.48 -3.21
CA ASN A 54 0.10 -14.94 -4.38
C ASN A 54 -0.50 -13.76 -5.14
N GLY A 55 0.13 -13.42 -6.27
CA GLY A 55 -0.27 -12.29 -7.10
C GLY A 55 -1.71 -12.38 -7.61
N GLU A 56 -2.25 -13.58 -7.86
CA GLU A 56 -3.64 -13.74 -8.29
C GLU A 56 -4.61 -13.36 -7.18
N MET A 57 -4.36 -13.80 -5.95
CA MET A 57 -5.19 -13.41 -4.81
C MET A 57 -5.09 -11.90 -4.52
N ILE A 58 -3.90 -11.30 -4.64
CA ILE A 58 -3.73 -9.84 -4.50
C ILE A 58 -4.55 -9.10 -5.58
N ALA A 59 -4.53 -9.58 -6.82
CA ALA A 59 -5.28 -8.97 -7.92
C ALA A 59 -6.80 -9.13 -7.74
N GLU A 60 -7.30 -10.28 -7.31
CA GLU A 60 -8.73 -10.46 -7.06
C GLU A 60 -9.23 -9.62 -5.89
N LYS A 61 -8.45 -9.53 -4.79
CA LYS A 61 -8.73 -8.59 -3.70
C LYS A 61 -8.76 -7.14 -4.20
N TRP A 62 -7.86 -6.77 -5.11
CA TRP A 62 -7.87 -5.43 -5.69
C TRP A 62 -9.11 -5.18 -6.55
N LEU A 63 -9.44 -6.11 -7.45
CA LEU A 63 -10.61 -6.00 -8.34
C LEU A 63 -11.94 -6.07 -7.58
N SER A 64 -11.95 -6.67 -6.38
CA SER A 64 -13.09 -6.65 -5.44
C SER A 64 -13.58 -5.23 -5.13
N LEU A 65 -12.70 -4.24 -5.24
CA LEU A 65 -13.01 -2.82 -5.04
C LEU A 65 -14.20 -2.34 -5.88
N ASN A 66 -14.33 -2.84 -7.12
CA ASN A 66 -15.42 -2.44 -8.02
C ASN A 66 -16.79 -2.84 -7.47
N ASN A 67 -16.87 -4.00 -6.82
CA ASN A 67 -18.08 -4.47 -6.15
C ASN A 67 -18.26 -3.75 -4.80
N HIS A 68 -17.16 -3.58 -4.03
CA HIS A 68 -17.23 -2.94 -2.70
C HIS A 68 -17.77 -1.52 -2.79
N ILE A 69 -17.33 -0.73 -3.77
CA ILE A 69 -17.71 0.69 -3.82
C ILE A 69 -19.21 0.92 -4.10
N VAL A 70 -19.88 -0.10 -4.63
CA VAL A 70 -21.34 -0.15 -4.86
C VAL A 70 -22.07 -1.03 -3.83
N ASN A 71 -21.42 -1.30 -2.69
CA ASN A 71 -21.96 -2.09 -1.57
C ASN A 71 -22.27 -3.56 -1.90
N ILE A 72 -21.56 -4.14 -2.87
CA ILE A 72 -21.60 -5.57 -3.18
C ILE A 72 -20.39 -6.24 -2.53
N HIS A 73 -20.66 -7.14 -1.59
CA HIS A 73 -19.64 -7.78 -0.73
C HIS A 73 -19.37 -9.27 -1.08
N THR A 74 -19.86 -9.70 -2.24
CA THR A 74 -19.75 -11.07 -2.74
C THR A 74 -19.42 -11.08 -4.24
N LYS A 75 -19.13 -12.27 -4.78
CA LYS A 75 -18.83 -12.52 -6.21
C LYS A 75 -17.65 -11.70 -6.74
N HIS A 76 -16.55 -11.60 -5.99
CA HIS A 76 -15.40 -10.81 -6.44
C HIS A 76 -14.50 -11.54 -7.44
N GLY A 77 -14.25 -12.83 -7.21
CA GLY A 77 -13.35 -13.65 -8.03
C GLY A 77 -13.46 -15.13 -7.69
N ARG A 78 -12.55 -15.94 -8.24
CA ARG A 78 -12.51 -17.40 -8.04
C ARG A 78 -11.78 -17.80 -6.75
N VAL A 79 -10.77 -17.03 -6.37
CA VAL A 79 -9.92 -17.26 -5.18
C VAL A 79 -10.38 -16.38 -4.01
N PHE A 80 -10.92 -15.19 -4.30
CA PHE A 80 -11.50 -14.28 -3.33
C PHE A 80 -12.99 -14.08 -3.63
N GLU A 81 -13.87 -14.88 -3.03
CA GLU A 81 -15.30 -14.86 -3.37
C GLU A 81 -16.11 -13.81 -2.60
N LYS A 82 -15.71 -13.48 -1.37
CA LYS A 82 -16.41 -12.58 -0.45
C LYS A 82 -15.45 -11.71 0.34
N CYS A 83 -15.92 -10.57 0.85
CA CYS A 83 -15.11 -9.69 1.68
C CYS A 83 -14.55 -10.38 2.92
N ALA A 84 -13.35 -9.98 3.32
CA ALA A 84 -12.67 -10.51 4.52
C ALA A 84 -13.13 -9.85 5.83
N HIS A 85 -14.19 -9.04 5.81
CA HIS A 85 -14.74 -8.42 7.01
C HIS A 85 -16.13 -8.95 7.31
N GLY A 86 -16.50 -8.93 8.59
CA GLY A 86 -17.86 -9.19 9.04
C GLY A 86 -18.83 -8.09 8.60
N ARG A 87 -20.08 -8.20 9.04
CA ARG A 87 -21.10 -7.17 8.77
C ARG A 87 -20.63 -5.83 9.32
N LEU A 88 -20.61 -4.80 8.47
CA LEU A 88 -20.29 -3.45 8.92
C LEU A 88 -21.31 -2.98 9.96
N PRO A 89 -20.88 -2.43 11.11
CA PRO A 89 -21.78 -1.83 12.06
C PRO A 89 -22.66 -0.77 11.38
N ALA A 90 -23.95 -0.72 11.74
CA ALA A 90 -24.91 0.19 11.13
C ALA A 90 -24.45 1.66 11.19
N ALA A 91 -23.72 2.05 12.24
CA ALA A 91 -23.14 3.38 12.38
C ALA A 91 -22.05 3.70 11.33
N GLN A 92 -21.22 2.73 10.94
CA GLN A 92 -20.21 2.90 9.89
C GLN A 92 -20.85 2.86 8.51
N ASN A 93 -21.76 1.92 8.30
CA ASN A 93 -22.45 1.75 7.02
C ASN A 93 -23.27 3.01 6.64
N ARG A 94 -23.97 3.63 7.60
CA ARG A 94 -24.73 4.88 7.38
C ARG A 94 -23.86 6.09 7.03
N LYS A 95 -22.57 6.08 7.39
CA LYS A 95 -21.64 7.18 7.08
C LYS A 95 -21.02 7.04 5.68
N LYS A 96 -20.96 5.83 5.11
CA LYS A 96 -20.38 5.61 3.78
C LYS A 96 -21.39 5.98 2.70
N LYS A 97 -20.99 6.89 1.81
CA LYS A 97 -21.76 7.23 0.60
C LYS A 97 -21.39 6.27 -0.52
N TRP A 98 -22.06 5.11 -0.54
CA TRP A 98 -21.91 4.12 -1.60
C TRP A 98 -22.26 4.71 -2.97
N LEU A 99 -21.50 4.34 -3.99
CA LEU A 99 -21.82 4.72 -5.36
C LEU A 99 -23.00 3.87 -5.86
N LYS A 100 -23.82 4.44 -6.74
CA LYS A 100 -24.84 3.66 -7.45
C LYS A 100 -24.15 2.76 -8.48
N ALA A 101 -24.62 1.52 -8.59
CA ALA A 101 -24.25 0.64 -9.69
C ALA A 101 -24.51 1.34 -11.03
N ASP A 102 -23.62 1.10 -12.00
CA ASP A 102 -23.66 1.67 -13.36
C ASP A 102 -23.67 3.22 -13.46
N SER A 103 -23.43 3.91 -12.36
CA SER A 103 -23.25 5.35 -12.37
C SER A 103 -21.95 5.74 -13.09
N VAL A 104 -21.95 6.92 -13.72
CA VAL A 104 -20.76 7.48 -14.39
C VAL A 104 -19.50 7.47 -13.51
N PRO A 105 -19.54 7.84 -12.20
CA PRO A 105 -18.38 7.69 -11.32
C PRO A 105 -17.91 6.25 -11.18
N ALA A 106 -18.82 5.28 -10.98
CA ALA A 106 -18.45 3.88 -10.82
C ALA A 106 -17.79 3.31 -12.09
N LEU A 107 -18.34 3.62 -13.27
CA LEU A 107 -17.79 3.18 -14.56
C LEU A 107 -16.41 3.79 -14.85
N LYS A 108 -16.25 5.10 -14.60
CA LYS A 108 -14.95 5.77 -14.78
C LYS A 108 -13.90 5.26 -13.79
N LEU A 109 -14.28 5.00 -12.55
CA LEU A 109 -13.38 4.40 -11.56
C LEU A 109 -12.96 2.98 -11.97
N ASN A 110 -13.90 2.15 -12.41
CA ASN A 110 -13.62 0.80 -12.87
C ASN A 110 -12.58 0.79 -14.00
N LYS A 111 -12.66 1.73 -14.95
CA LYS A 111 -11.64 1.89 -16.01
C LYS A 111 -10.22 2.13 -15.46
N VAL A 112 -10.08 2.89 -14.37
CA VAL A 112 -8.79 3.15 -13.73
C VAL A 112 -8.29 1.94 -12.95
N VAL A 113 -9.18 1.33 -12.15
CA VAL A 113 -8.87 0.20 -11.26
C VAL A 113 -8.54 -1.07 -12.04
N SER A 114 -9.27 -1.32 -13.13
CA SER A 114 -9.16 -2.54 -13.95
C SER A 114 -8.17 -2.42 -15.11
N GLN A 115 -7.35 -1.35 -15.15
CA GLN A 115 -6.34 -1.18 -16.19
C GLN A 115 -5.32 -2.34 -16.14
N LYS A 116 -5.22 -3.12 -17.23
CA LYS A 116 -4.37 -4.35 -17.28
C LYS A 116 -2.94 -4.13 -16.80
N ALA A 117 -2.31 -3.04 -17.22
CA ALA A 117 -0.95 -2.68 -16.78
C ALA A 117 -0.89 -2.47 -15.26
N PHE A 118 -1.84 -1.72 -14.71
CA PHE A 118 -1.91 -1.47 -13.27
C PHE A 118 -2.16 -2.77 -12.49
N VAL A 119 -3.09 -3.62 -12.93
CA VAL A 119 -3.36 -4.91 -12.26
C VAL A 119 -2.13 -5.82 -12.29
N ARG A 120 -1.40 -5.88 -13.41
CA ARG A 120 -0.13 -6.62 -13.48
C ARG A 120 0.89 -6.12 -12.46
N ASP A 121 0.90 -4.82 -12.23
CA ASP A 121 1.82 -4.18 -11.30
C ASP A 121 1.39 -4.42 -9.83
N VAL A 122 0.07 -4.46 -9.57
CA VAL A 122 -0.55 -4.89 -8.30
C VAL A 122 -0.20 -6.32 -7.93
N LYS A 123 -0.21 -7.25 -8.91
CA LYS A 123 0.18 -8.66 -8.71
C LYS A 123 1.59 -8.84 -8.15
N LYS A 124 2.46 -7.83 -8.33
CA LYS A 124 3.87 -7.85 -7.92
C LYS A 124 4.12 -7.10 -6.61
N MET A 125 3.07 -6.62 -5.94
CA MET A 125 3.23 -5.95 -4.66
C MET A 125 3.70 -6.95 -3.60
N SER A 126 4.74 -6.56 -2.86
CA SER A 126 5.25 -7.38 -1.76
C SER A 126 4.28 -7.36 -0.57
N PRO A 127 3.98 -8.52 0.05
CA PRO A 127 3.24 -8.60 1.30
C PRO A 127 3.98 -7.96 2.48
N SER A 128 5.31 -7.96 2.43
CA SER A 128 6.15 -7.41 3.49
C SER A 128 6.16 -5.87 3.42
N GLN A 129 5.71 -5.24 4.50
CA GLN A 129 5.59 -3.77 4.58
C GLN A 129 6.91 -3.01 4.69
N GLN A 130 8.05 -3.68 4.86
CA GLN A 130 9.21 -3.04 5.47
C GLN A 130 10.31 -2.71 4.45
N THR A 131 10.09 -1.70 3.61
CA THR A 131 11.21 -1.01 2.95
C THR A 131 11.87 0.00 3.89
N TYR A 132 11.20 0.40 4.97
CA TYR A 132 11.72 1.35 5.97
C TYR A 132 13.12 0.96 6.46
N GLY A 133 13.35 -0.31 6.82
CA GLY A 133 14.66 -0.77 7.28
C GLY A 133 15.77 -0.58 6.23
N VAL A 134 15.47 -0.86 4.96
CA VAL A 134 16.41 -0.72 3.84
C VAL A 134 16.61 0.74 3.44
N GLU A 135 15.55 1.55 3.46
CA GLU A 135 15.62 2.99 3.19
C GLU A 135 16.43 3.73 4.26
N VAL A 136 16.20 3.38 5.54
CA VAL A 136 17.00 3.89 6.66
C VAL A 136 18.44 3.43 6.54
N TYR A 137 18.69 2.14 6.23
CA TYR A 137 20.03 1.63 5.97
C TYR A 137 20.75 2.46 4.91
N HIS A 138 20.14 2.67 3.74
CA HIS A 138 20.72 3.45 2.66
C HIS A 138 20.95 4.92 3.03
N SER A 139 20.02 5.54 3.76
CA SER A 139 20.17 6.92 4.24
C SER A 139 21.38 7.05 5.19
N ILE A 140 21.52 6.13 6.15
CA ILE A 140 22.64 6.16 7.11
C ILE A 140 23.96 5.87 6.39
N VAL A 141 24.00 4.88 5.49
CA VAL A 141 25.21 4.62 4.67
C VAL A 141 25.62 5.88 3.90
N ASN A 142 24.67 6.60 3.29
CA ASN A 142 24.96 7.85 2.58
C ASN A 142 25.48 8.97 3.50
N GLN A 143 25.14 8.97 4.80
CA GLN A 143 25.69 9.94 5.78
C GLN A 143 27.17 9.67 6.06
N PHE A 144 27.58 8.40 6.16
CA PHE A 144 28.96 8.02 6.49
C PHE A 144 29.87 7.91 5.26
N ALA A 145 29.31 7.49 4.13
CA ALA A 145 29.99 7.33 2.85
C ALA A 145 29.14 7.91 1.70
N PRO A 146 29.08 9.26 1.56
CA PRO A 146 28.41 9.88 0.43
C PRO A 146 28.96 9.39 -0.91
N LYS A 147 28.07 9.14 -1.87
CA LYS A 147 28.41 8.65 -3.21
C LYS A 147 29.28 9.61 -4.05
N MET A 148 29.40 10.85 -3.60
CA MET A 148 30.14 11.93 -4.28
C MET A 148 31.66 11.78 -4.14
N TYR A 149 32.14 10.95 -3.22
CA TYR A 149 33.57 10.79 -2.96
C TYR A 149 34.01 9.36 -3.28
N ALA A 150 35.19 9.23 -3.88
CA ALA A 150 35.87 7.95 -4.02
C ALA A 150 36.59 7.61 -2.71
N TYR A 151 36.45 6.38 -2.26
CA TYR A 151 37.10 5.86 -1.06
C TYR A 151 38.01 4.70 -1.43
N SER A 152 39.16 4.60 -0.77
CA SER A 152 39.94 3.36 -0.77
C SER A 152 39.14 2.24 -0.10
N TYR A 153 39.51 0.97 -0.36
CA TYR A 153 38.87 -0.18 0.26
C TYR A 153 38.80 -0.06 1.80
N THR A 154 39.94 0.26 2.43
CA THR A 154 40.04 0.49 3.88
C THR A 154 39.16 1.64 4.33
N GLY A 155 39.12 2.74 3.57
CA GLY A 155 38.27 3.90 3.87
C GLY A 155 36.77 3.58 3.84
N MET A 156 36.34 2.76 2.88
CA MET A 156 34.95 2.29 2.79
C MET A 156 34.61 1.35 3.95
N TYR A 157 35.49 0.41 4.26
CA TYR A 157 35.29 -0.56 5.35
C TYR A 157 35.08 0.12 6.71
N CYS A 158 35.96 1.07 7.08
CA CYS A 158 35.84 1.81 8.34
C CYS A 158 34.51 2.58 8.44
N ARG A 159 34.05 3.20 7.35
CA ARG A 159 32.80 3.97 7.31
C ARG A 159 31.57 3.07 7.42
N LEU A 160 31.56 1.94 6.74
CA LEU A 160 30.48 0.95 6.85
C LEU A 160 30.41 0.34 8.27
N TYR A 161 31.56 0.11 8.90
CA TYR A 161 31.61 -0.34 10.29
C TYR A 161 31.03 0.70 11.26
N ALA A 162 31.37 1.98 11.11
CA ALA A 162 30.79 3.07 11.89
C ALA A 162 29.26 3.21 11.67
N CYS A 163 28.82 3.05 10.42
CA CYS A 163 27.40 3.02 10.05
C CYS A 163 26.67 1.87 10.79
N ALA A 164 27.22 0.65 10.76
CA ALA A 164 26.61 -0.51 11.42
C ALA A 164 26.48 -0.33 12.94
N LYS A 165 27.51 0.23 13.60
CA LYS A 165 27.44 0.56 15.04
C LYS A 165 26.33 1.56 15.34
N THR A 166 26.21 2.60 14.52
CA THR A 166 25.16 3.63 14.68
C THR A 166 23.76 3.05 14.48
N MET A 167 23.58 2.16 13.51
CA MET A 167 22.31 1.46 13.29
C MET A 167 21.93 0.55 14.45
N SER A 168 22.89 -0.19 15.01
CA SER A 168 22.65 -1.03 16.19
C SER A 168 22.13 -0.20 17.37
N MET A 169 22.74 0.96 17.64
CA MET A 169 22.29 1.86 18.72
C MET A 169 20.89 2.42 18.47
N ARG A 170 20.57 2.83 17.23
CA ARG A 170 19.23 3.33 16.86
C ARG A 170 18.14 2.26 16.89
N ASN A 171 18.46 1.01 16.53
CA ASN A 171 17.51 -0.09 16.59
C ASN A 171 17.16 -0.48 18.03
N LEU A 172 18.15 -0.43 18.95
CA LEU A 172 17.92 -0.65 20.38
C LEU A 172 16.95 0.41 20.94
N SER A 173 17.14 1.69 20.61
CA SER A 173 16.23 2.76 21.05
C SER A 173 14.81 2.61 20.51
N MET A 174 14.64 2.18 19.25
CA MET A 174 13.32 1.98 18.64
C MET A 174 12.57 0.78 19.22
N SER A 175 13.28 -0.30 19.54
CA SER A 175 12.68 -1.51 20.15
C SER A 175 12.09 -1.23 21.54
N GLN A 176 12.74 -0.35 22.31
CA GLN A 176 12.26 0.13 23.60
C GLN A 176 10.99 0.99 23.46
N ILE A 177 10.91 1.81 22.41
CA ILE A 177 9.73 2.66 22.13
C ILE A 177 8.53 1.81 21.67
N HIS A 178 8.71 0.85 20.76
CA HIS A 178 7.62 -0.01 20.28
C HIS A 178 7.02 -0.90 21.38
N SER A 179 7.85 -1.38 22.31
CA SER A 179 7.40 -2.16 23.47
C SER A 179 6.50 -1.35 24.42
N ALA A 180 6.59 -0.02 24.41
CA ALA A 180 5.77 0.88 25.21
C ALA A 180 4.42 1.25 24.55
N VAL A 181 4.21 0.96 23.26
CA VAL A 181 3.06 1.42 22.46
C VAL A 181 2.14 0.27 22.00
N GLY A 182 2.45 -0.98 22.35
CA GLY A 182 1.81 -2.18 21.82
C GLY A 182 0.35 -2.40 22.22
N GLY A 183 -0.59 -1.96 21.38
CA GLY A 183 -1.97 -2.43 21.43
C GLY A 183 -2.88 -1.81 20.37
N LYS A 184 -3.06 -2.49 19.22
CA LYS A 184 -4.33 -2.63 18.46
C LYS A 184 -4.09 -3.37 17.13
N ASN A 185 -4.89 -4.42 16.92
CA ASN A 185 -4.91 -5.29 15.73
C ASN A 185 -5.00 -4.47 14.42
N GLN A 186 -3.95 -4.58 13.60
CA GLN A 186 -3.79 -3.88 12.31
C GLN A 186 -4.62 -4.51 11.18
N GLN A 187 -5.16 -5.71 11.38
CA GLN A 187 -5.76 -6.54 10.34
C GLN A 187 -7.16 -6.09 9.90
N GLU A 188 -7.89 -5.39 10.77
CA GLU A 188 -9.28 -4.94 10.52
C GLU A 188 -9.38 -3.57 9.83
N ARG A 189 -8.34 -2.73 9.93
CA ARG A 189 -8.38 -1.30 9.52
C ARG A 189 -8.04 -1.03 8.06
N GLY A 190 -7.74 -2.07 7.28
CA GLY A 190 -7.24 -1.92 5.91
C GLY A 190 -8.27 -2.08 4.80
N CYS A 191 -9.47 -2.58 5.08
CA CYS A 191 -10.48 -2.79 4.05
C CYS A 191 -11.08 -1.45 3.59
N CYS A 192 -11.31 -1.28 2.27
CA CYS A 192 -11.96 -0.09 1.70
C CYS A 192 -13.32 0.24 2.35
N ALA A 193 -13.95 -0.73 3.01
CA ALA A 193 -15.27 -0.65 3.63
C ALA A 193 -15.25 -0.33 5.13
N VAL A 194 -14.10 -0.47 5.79
CA VAL A 194 -13.86 -0.09 7.21
C VAL A 194 -13.20 1.29 7.26
#